data_AF-X1DRL9-F1
#
_entry.id   AF-X1DRL9-F1
#
_cell.length_a   1.000
_cell.length_b   1.000
_cell.length_c   1.000
_cell.angle_alpha   90.00
_cell.angle_beta   90.00
_cell.angle_gamma   90.00
#
_symmetry.space_group_name_H-M   'P 1'
#
loop_
_entity.id
_entity.type
_entity.pdbx_description
1 polymer ?
#
loop_
_entity_poly.entity_id
_entity_poly.type
_entity_poly.pdbx_seq_one_letter_code
_entity_poly.pdbx_strand_id
1 'polypeptide(L)'
;GDKLFIVENEKVSKELLNRKEYERKMMKIADSRRSLTLEKLSELAKENEIKKLKIIIKADSGGSLDAVEKSLNNIKEEKIKIDIIHKAIGAITDSDILLAAASSAIVVGFGVVPTQKADVLYKKENVEVRTYDIIYKLIDDITLAFKGLLEPEVKRIYKGKAEIREIFKLPKAGIIAGSYILEGEVERGNLINVIRDGKLIHEG
;
A
#
# COMPACT_ATOMS: atom_id res chain seq x y z
N GLY A 1 6.09 8.51 -28.16
CA GLY A 1 7.23 8.52 -29.08
C GLY A 1 7.98 9.81 -28.84
N ASP A 2 9.28 9.72 -28.56
CA ASP A 2 10.08 10.88 -28.21
C ASP A 2 10.52 11.67 -29.45
N LYS A 3 10.52 12.99 -29.33
CA LYS A 3 10.94 13.90 -30.41
C LYS A 3 12.46 13.98 -30.45
N LEU A 4 13.05 13.56 -31.56
CA LEU A 4 14.48 13.71 -31.83
C LEU A 4 14.76 15.11 -32.40
N PHE A 5 15.87 15.71 -31.99
CA PHE A 5 16.31 17.01 -32.47
C PHE A 5 17.74 16.91 -33.00
N ILE A 6 18.00 17.54 -34.15
CA ILE A 6 19.34 17.68 -34.71
C ILE A 6 19.98 18.91 -34.07
N VAL A 7 21.25 18.78 -33.66
CA VAL A 7 22.04 19.85 -33.03
C VAL A 7 23.40 19.96 -33.72
N GLU A 8 23.96 21.16 -33.71
CA GLU A 8 25.16 21.50 -34.50
C GLU A 8 26.44 20.84 -33.99
N ASN A 9 26.59 20.61 -32.67
CA ASN A 9 27.73 19.90 -32.08
C ASN A 9 27.41 19.31 -30.69
N GLU A 10 28.27 18.41 -30.21
CA GLU A 10 28.11 17.72 -28.92
C GLU A 10 28.05 18.67 -27.72
N LYS A 11 28.81 19.77 -27.77
CA LYS A 11 28.89 20.75 -26.68
C LYS A 11 27.56 21.48 -26.48
N VAL A 12 26.94 21.92 -27.58
CA VAL A 12 25.60 22.52 -27.61
C VAL A 12 24.55 21.53 -27.13
N SER A 13 24.68 20.24 -27.49
CA SER A 13 23.79 19.17 -26.98
C SER A 13 23.81 19.07 -25.46
N LYS A 14 25.01 19.00 -24.85
CA LYS A 14 25.17 18.91 -23.40
C LYS A 14 24.61 20.15 -22.68
N GLU A 15 24.83 21.33 -23.24
CA GLU A 15 24.34 22.58 -22.65
C GLU A 15 22.81 22.67 -22.67
N LEU A 16 22.18 22.27 -23.78
CA LEU A 16 20.73 22.21 -23.91
C LEU A 16 20.09 21.17 -22.98
N LEU A 17 20.73 20.00 -22.80
CA LEU A 17 20.28 18.98 -21.85
C LEU A 17 20.34 19.49 -20.42
N ASN A 18 21.47 20.09 -20.01
CA ASN A 18 21.65 20.66 -18.69
C ASN A 18 20.64 21.77 -18.40
N ARG A 19 20.37 22.64 -19.38
CA ARG A 19 19.36 23.70 -19.26
C ARG A 19 17.95 23.13 -19.10
N LYS A 20 17.56 22.14 -19.90
CA LYS A 20 16.25 21.47 -19.77
C LYS A 20 16.09 20.74 -18.44
N GLU A 21 17.14 20.09 -17.94
CA GLU A 21 17.10 19.46 -16.62
C GLU A 21 16.95 20.49 -15.50
N TYR A 22 17.67 21.62 -15.60
CA TYR A 22 17.56 22.71 -14.65
C TYR A 22 16.15 23.32 -14.64
N GLU A 23 15.57 23.60 -15.82
CA GLU A 23 14.19 24.09 -15.94
C GLU A 23 13.16 23.10 -15.39
N ARG A 24 13.32 21.79 -15.65
CA ARG A 24 12.47 20.74 -15.05
C ARG A 24 12.59 20.69 -13.52
N LYS A 25 13.80 20.82 -12.97
CA LYS A 25 14.02 20.88 -11.52
C LYS A 25 13.34 22.11 -10.92
N MET A 26 13.46 23.27 -11.56
CA MET A 26 12.83 24.51 -11.10
C MET A 26 11.30 24.45 -11.18
N MET A 27 10.73 23.85 -12.22
CA MET A 27 9.28 23.59 -12.29
C MET A 27 8.79 22.66 -11.16
N LYS A 28 9.52 21.57 -10.88
CA LYS A 28 9.17 20.67 -9.75
C LYS A 28 9.22 21.40 -8.40
N ILE A 29 10.23 22.26 -8.21
CA ILE A 29 10.34 23.09 -7.00
C ILE A 29 9.19 24.10 -6.93
N ALA A 30 8.83 24.74 -8.05
CA ALA A 30 7.72 25.68 -8.10
C ALA A 30 6.37 25.00 -7.84
N ASP A 31 6.13 23.79 -8.35
CA ASP A 31 4.94 23.00 -8.03
C ASP A 31 4.92 22.53 -6.57
N SER A 32 6.08 22.20 -5.98
CA SER A 32 6.16 21.87 -4.55
C SER A 32 5.88 23.06 -3.62
N ARG A 33 6.02 24.30 -4.12
CA ARG A 33 5.73 25.54 -3.38
C ARG A 33 4.27 26.02 -3.53
N ARG A 34 3.45 25.38 -4.38
CA ARG A 34 2.01 25.66 -4.45
C ARG A 34 1.29 25.04 -3.25
N SER A 35 1.28 25.82 -2.17
CA SER A 35 0.38 25.77 -1.02
C SER A 35 0.19 24.40 -0.36
N LEU A 36 0.86 24.20 0.77
CA LEU A 36 0.41 23.29 1.82
C LEU A 36 -0.82 23.92 2.51
N THR A 37 -2.00 23.74 1.94
CA THR A 37 -3.26 24.06 2.61
C THR A 37 -3.54 23.07 3.74
N LEU A 38 -4.32 23.47 4.75
CA LEU A 38 -4.77 22.54 5.80
C LEU A 38 -5.53 21.32 5.23
N GLU A 39 -6.19 21.49 4.08
CA GLU A 39 -6.83 20.40 3.33
C GLU A 39 -5.80 19.37 2.83
N LYS A 40 -4.68 19.81 2.25
CA LYS A 40 -3.56 18.92 1.87
C LYS A 40 -2.87 18.29 3.08
N LEU A 41 -2.77 19.00 4.21
CA LEU A 41 -2.25 18.41 5.45
C LEU A 41 -3.18 17.32 6.00
N SER A 42 -4.49 17.50 5.87
CA SER A 42 -5.49 16.46 6.19
C SER A 42 -5.43 15.26 5.23
N GLU A 43 -5.21 15.50 3.94
CA GLU A 43 -4.93 14.44 2.96
C GLU A 43 -3.62 13.69 3.26
N LEU A 44 -2.55 14.39 3.63
CA LEU A 44 -1.28 13.79 4.05
C LEU A 44 -1.41 13.00 5.36
N ALA A 45 -2.27 13.43 6.28
CA ALA A 45 -2.58 12.67 7.49
C ALA A 45 -3.38 11.39 7.18
N LYS A 46 -4.29 11.42 6.19
CA LYS A 46 -4.93 10.21 5.65
C LYS A 46 -3.96 9.30 4.90
N GLU A 47 -2.95 9.86 4.22
CA GLU A 47 -1.90 9.05 3.58
C GLU A 47 -1.07 8.21 4.57
N ASN A 48 -1.05 8.54 5.87
CA ASN A 48 -0.39 7.71 6.89
C ASN A 48 -1.13 6.40 7.21
N GLU A 49 -2.40 6.25 6.81
CA GLU A 49 -3.11 4.95 6.88
C GLU A 49 -2.91 4.11 5.61
N ILE A 50 -2.41 4.70 4.52
CA ILE A 50 -2.19 3.99 3.25
C ILE A 50 -0.87 3.24 3.34
N LYS A 51 -0.92 1.90 3.32
CA LYS A 51 0.28 1.06 3.26
C LYS A 51 0.97 1.30 1.91
N LYS A 52 2.20 1.82 1.95
CA LYS A 52 3.05 2.01 0.77
C LYS A 52 3.93 0.79 0.56
N LEU A 53 3.85 0.17 -0.62
CA LEU A 53 4.75 -0.91 -1.00
C LEU A 53 5.83 -0.35 -1.93
N LYS A 54 7.07 -0.42 -1.48
CA LYS A 54 8.21 0.00 -2.28
C LYS A 54 8.65 -1.14 -3.18
N ILE A 55 8.85 -0.85 -4.47
CA ILE A 55 9.22 -1.82 -5.48
C ILE A 55 10.43 -1.33 -6.27
N ILE A 56 11.38 -2.23 -6.51
CA ILE A 56 12.46 -2.06 -7.50
C ILE A 56 12.10 -2.92 -8.72
N ILE A 57 12.18 -2.34 -9.92
CA ILE A 57 11.85 -3.03 -11.18
C ILE A 57 13.08 -3.17 -12.06
N LYS A 58 13.35 -4.40 -12.49
CA LYS A 58 14.32 -4.73 -13.53
C LYS A 58 13.60 -5.38 -14.71
N ALA A 59 13.93 -4.99 -15.93
CA ALA A 59 13.34 -5.58 -17.13
C ALA A 59 14.39 -5.87 -18.20
N ASP A 60 14.05 -6.78 -19.11
CA ASP A 60 14.88 -7.17 -20.25
C ASP A 60 15.02 -6.04 -21.28
N SER A 61 13.97 -5.25 -21.46
CA SER A 61 13.89 -4.15 -22.42
C SER A 61 13.17 -2.94 -21.84
N GLY A 62 13.42 -1.76 -22.42
CA GLY A 62 12.72 -0.53 -22.02
C GLY A 62 11.21 -0.58 -22.26
N GLY A 63 10.76 -1.28 -23.32
CA GLY A 63 9.33 -1.44 -23.60
C GLY A 63 8.62 -2.27 -22.53
N SER A 64 9.26 -3.36 -22.09
CA SER A 64 8.78 -4.16 -20.96
C SER A 64 8.75 -3.35 -19.66
N LEU A 65 9.79 -2.55 -19.41
CA LEU A 65 9.87 -1.70 -18.22
C LEU A 65 8.71 -0.70 -18.14
N ASP A 66 8.44 0.00 -19.25
CA ASP A 66 7.34 0.96 -19.35
C ASP A 66 5.97 0.28 -19.22
N ALA A 67 5.81 -0.91 -19.80
CA ALA A 67 4.58 -1.68 -19.71
C ALA A 67 4.29 -2.09 -18.26
N VAL A 68 5.30 -2.64 -17.58
CA VAL A 68 5.19 -3.04 -16.17
C VAL A 68 4.90 -1.84 -15.28
N GLU A 69 5.63 -0.72 -15.45
CA GLU A 69 5.40 0.50 -14.66
C GLU A 69 3.98 1.04 -14.82
N LYS A 70 3.47 1.11 -16.06
CA LYS A 70 2.09 1.54 -16.32
C LYS A 70 1.07 0.60 -15.68
N SER A 71 1.29 -0.71 -15.81
CA SER A 71 0.43 -1.73 -15.23
C SER A 71 0.36 -1.64 -13.72
N LEU A 72 1.51 -1.47 -13.04
CA LEU A 72 1.55 -1.32 -11.58
C LEU A 72 0.91 -0.01 -11.12
N ASN A 73 1.13 1.10 -11.82
CA ASN A 73 0.49 2.39 -11.48
C ASN A 73 -1.03 2.41 -11.70
N ASN A 74 -1.55 1.51 -12.54
CA ASN A 74 -2.99 1.37 -12.78
C ASN A 74 -3.71 0.58 -11.67
N ILE A 75 -2.98 -0.13 -10.81
CA ILE A 75 -3.53 -0.79 -9.62
C ILE A 75 -3.95 0.31 -8.64
N LYS A 76 -5.26 0.58 -8.58
CA LYS A 76 -5.86 1.61 -7.74
C LYS A 76 -6.76 0.95 -6.72
N GLU A 77 -6.14 0.43 -5.67
CA GLU A 77 -6.85 -0.11 -4.53
C GLU A 77 -6.85 0.94 -3.42
N GLU A 78 -8.02 1.22 -2.82
CA GLU A 78 -8.22 2.34 -1.88
C GLU A 78 -7.26 2.35 -0.68
N LYS A 79 -6.69 1.20 -0.32
CA LYS A 79 -5.82 1.01 0.85
C LYS A 79 -4.33 0.84 0.51
N ILE A 80 -3.95 0.93 -0.78
CA ILE A 80 -2.64 0.53 -1.26
C ILE A 80 -2.05 1.57 -2.20
N LYS A 81 -0.78 1.93 -1.97
CA LYS A 81 0.00 2.77 -2.88
C LYS A 81 1.29 2.06 -3.25
N ILE A 82 1.47 1.79 -4.53
CA ILE A 82 2.72 1.26 -5.07
C ILE A 82 3.69 2.43 -5.27
N ASP A 83 4.91 2.29 -4.73
CA ASP A 83 5.97 3.28 -4.83
C ASP A 83 7.20 2.66 -5.52
N ILE A 84 7.47 3.08 -6.75
CA ILE A 84 8.58 2.55 -7.54
C ILE A 84 9.84 3.37 -7.22
N ILE A 85 10.71 2.83 -6.37
CA ILE A 85 11.90 3.55 -5.87
C ILE A 85 13.09 3.47 -6.84
N HIS A 86 13.14 2.43 -7.67
CA HIS A 86 14.19 2.27 -8.69
C HIS A 86 13.67 1.44 -9.86
N LYS A 87 14.06 1.83 -11.08
CA LYS A 87 13.74 1.11 -12.31
C LYS A 87 14.93 1.14 -13.25
N ALA A 88 15.29 -0.01 -13.81
CA ALA A 88 16.43 -0.13 -14.72
C ALA A 88 16.28 -1.33 -15.67
N ILE A 89 17.07 -1.32 -16.74
CA ILE A 89 17.14 -2.41 -17.71
C ILE A 89 18.31 -3.33 -17.34
N GLY A 90 18.12 -4.64 -17.49
CA GLY A 90 19.14 -5.67 -17.27
C GLY A 90 18.86 -6.58 -16.06
N ALA A 91 19.79 -7.49 -15.80
CA ALA A 91 19.69 -8.47 -14.72
C ALA A 91 19.65 -7.82 -13.32
N ILE A 92 19.15 -8.56 -12.33
CA ILE A 92 19.11 -8.10 -10.94
C ILE A 92 20.51 -8.27 -10.32
N THR A 93 21.06 -7.17 -9.82
CA THR A 93 22.41 -7.09 -9.24
C THR A 93 22.37 -7.04 -7.72
N ASP A 94 23.52 -7.26 -7.09
CA ASP A 94 23.72 -7.11 -5.65
C ASP A 94 23.38 -5.69 -5.15
N SER A 95 23.68 -4.67 -5.95
CA SER A 95 23.33 -3.27 -5.63
C SER A 95 21.83 -3.07 -5.49
N ASP A 96 21.03 -3.75 -6.32
CA ASP A 96 19.57 -3.67 -6.26
C ASP A 96 19.03 -4.35 -5.00
N ILE A 97 19.63 -5.48 -4.61
CA ILE A 97 19.29 -6.19 -3.37
C ILE A 97 19.62 -5.33 -2.14
N LEU A 98 20.78 -4.68 -2.12
CA LEU A 98 21.18 -3.80 -1.01
C LEU A 98 20.24 -2.59 -0.89
N LEU A 99 19.86 -1.99 -2.02
CA LEU A 99 18.89 -0.90 -2.03
C LEU A 99 17.52 -1.36 -1.50
N ALA A 100 17.09 -2.56 -1.90
CA ALA A 100 15.86 -3.17 -1.42
C ALA A 100 15.88 -3.43 0.09
N ALA A 101 16.97 -4.00 0.61
CA ALA A 101 17.16 -4.25 2.04
C ALA A 101 17.12 -2.94 2.85
N ALA A 102 17.86 -1.91 2.42
CA ALA A 102 17.90 -0.62 3.09
C ALA A 102 16.56 0.12 3.07
N SER A 103 15.75 -0.11 2.03
CA SER A 103 14.48 0.61 1.82
C SER A 103 13.24 -0.17 2.27
N SER A 104 13.41 -1.44 2.66
CA SER A 104 12.32 -2.42 2.84
C SER A 104 11.44 -2.53 1.59
N ALA A 105 12.08 -2.70 0.43
CA ALA A 105 11.42 -2.86 -0.86
C ALA A 105 11.51 -4.31 -1.36
N ILE A 106 10.57 -4.67 -2.24
CA ILE A 106 10.63 -5.93 -2.99
C ILE A 106 11.30 -5.71 -4.35
N VAL A 107 11.96 -6.73 -4.89
CA VAL A 107 12.59 -6.66 -6.20
C VAL A 107 11.80 -7.49 -7.21
N VAL A 108 11.40 -6.87 -8.30
CA VAL A 108 10.66 -7.48 -9.40
C VAL A 108 11.53 -7.52 -10.66
N GLY A 109 11.79 -8.71 -11.18
CA GLY A 109 12.40 -8.92 -12.49
C GLY A 109 11.35 -9.28 -13.53
N PHE A 110 11.35 -8.60 -14.67
CA PHE A 110 10.51 -8.92 -15.82
C PHE A 110 11.36 -9.42 -16.99
N GLY A 111 11.26 -10.71 -17.33
CA GLY A 111 12.10 -11.35 -18.34
C GLY A 111 13.59 -11.41 -17.96
N VAL A 112 13.91 -11.19 -16.69
CA VAL A 112 15.30 -11.14 -16.18
C VAL A 112 15.43 -11.91 -14.89
N VAL A 113 16.61 -12.45 -14.66
CA VAL A 113 16.96 -13.25 -13.48
C VAL A 113 18.02 -12.55 -12.63
N PRO A 114 18.14 -12.91 -11.34
CA PRO A 114 19.24 -12.48 -10.51
C PRO A 114 20.59 -13.02 -10.99
N THR A 115 21.61 -12.18 -10.86
CA THR A 115 23.01 -12.62 -10.97
C THR A 115 23.35 -13.57 -9.82
N GLN A 116 24.39 -14.40 -9.99
CA GLN A 116 24.80 -15.36 -8.96
C GLN A 116 25.10 -14.71 -7.60
N LYS A 117 25.69 -13.51 -7.62
CA LYS A 117 25.94 -12.73 -6.38
C LYS A 117 24.64 -12.25 -5.75
N ALA A 118 23.70 -11.75 -6.55
CA ALA A 118 22.40 -11.30 -6.08
C ALA A 118 21.58 -12.47 -5.50
N ASP A 119 21.63 -13.66 -6.11
CA ASP A 119 20.89 -14.85 -5.68
C ASP A 119 21.24 -15.30 -4.26
N VAL A 120 22.53 -15.22 -3.92
CA VAL A 120 23.01 -15.51 -2.57
C VAL A 120 22.65 -14.38 -1.61
N LEU A 121 22.77 -13.13 -2.06
CA LEU A 121 22.61 -11.95 -1.21
C LEU A 121 21.15 -11.74 -0.78
N TYR A 122 20.17 -11.92 -1.67
CA TYR A 122 18.77 -11.66 -1.31
C TYR A 122 18.26 -12.64 -0.25
N LYS A 123 18.75 -13.89 -0.26
CA LYS A 123 18.46 -14.89 0.78
C LYS A 123 19.08 -14.51 2.11
N LYS A 124 20.30 -13.96 2.09
CA LYS A 124 21.02 -13.53 3.29
C LYS A 124 20.38 -12.30 3.93
N GLU A 125 20.02 -11.31 3.12
CA GLU A 125 19.42 -10.04 3.56
C GLU A 125 17.88 -10.13 3.73
N ASN A 126 17.31 -11.32 3.51
CA ASN A 126 15.87 -11.60 3.59
C ASN A 126 15.01 -10.64 2.73
N VAL A 127 15.50 -10.36 1.52
CA VAL A 127 14.82 -9.51 0.53
C VAL A 127 13.98 -10.40 -0.39
N GLU A 128 12.71 -10.05 -0.58
CA GLU A 128 11.84 -10.76 -1.52
C GLU A 128 12.23 -10.41 -2.96
N VAL A 129 12.55 -11.42 -3.76
CA VAL A 129 12.85 -11.29 -5.19
C VAL A 129 11.90 -12.18 -5.97
N ARG A 130 11.19 -11.58 -6.94
CA ARG A 130 10.27 -12.30 -7.82
C ARG A 130 10.54 -11.99 -9.28
N THR A 131 10.52 -13.02 -10.11
CA THR A 131 10.73 -12.92 -11.55
C THR A 131 9.48 -13.34 -12.30
N TYR A 132 9.11 -12.59 -13.34
CA TYR A 132 7.92 -12.82 -14.14
C TYR A 132 8.22 -12.65 -15.61
N ASP A 133 7.51 -13.42 -16.43
CA ASP A 133 7.53 -13.25 -17.90
C ASP A 133 6.20 -12.70 -18.44
N ILE A 134 5.18 -12.61 -17.57
CA ILE A 134 3.80 -12.25 -17.94
C ILE A 134 3.29 -11.20 -16.96
N ILE A 135 2.87 -10.04 -17.49
CA ILE A 135 2.45 -8.88 -16.68
C ILE A 135 1.23 -9.20 -15.80
N TYR A 136 0.27 -9.97 -16.32
CA TYR A 136 -0.92 -10.34 -15.55
C TYR A 136 -0.58 -11.12 -14.28
N LYS A 137 0.37 -12.06 -14.36
CA LYS A 137 0.84 -12.83 -13.19
C LYS A 137 1.49 -11.92 -12.14
N LEU A 138 2.29 -10.95 -12.59
CA LEU A 138 2.89 -9.95 -11.71
C LEU A 138 1.82 -9.14 -10.96
N ILE A 139 0.80 -8.66 -11.68
CA ILE A 139 -0.30 -7.88 -11.08
C ILE A 139 -1.06 -8.74 -10.07
N ASP A 140 -1.41 -9.97 -10.43
CA ASP A 140 -2.16 -10.89 -9.57
C ASP A 140 -1.40 -11.19 -8.28
N ASP A 141 -0.11 -11.53 -8.38
CA ASP A 141 0.73 -11.84 -7.21
C ASP A 141 0.89 -10.64 -6.27
N ILE A 142 1.12 -9.44 -6.82
CA ILE A 142 1.18 -8.22 -6.01
C ILE A 142 -0.17 -7.97 -5.31
N THR A 143 -1.28 -8.11 -6.05
CA THR A 143 -2.63 -7.93 -5.49
C THR A 143 -2.93 -8.96 -4.39
N LEU A 144 -2.50 -10.21 -4.56
CA LEU A 144 -2.67 -11.28 -3.57
C LEU A 144 -1.81 -11.04 -2.32
N ALA A 145 -0.55 -10.63 -2.47
CA ALA A 145 0.31 -10.26 -1.36
C ALA A 145 -0.33 -9.16 -0.50
N PHE A 146 -1.02 -8.21 -1.13
CA PHE A 146 -1.78 -7.19 -0.43
C PHE A 146 -3.05 -7.70 0.24
N LYS A 147 -3.82 -8.57 -0.41
CA LYS A 147 -4.99 -9.19 0.23
C LYS A 147 -4.61 -9.94 1.51
N GLY A 148 -3.42 -10.54 1.56
CA GLY A 148 -2.87 -11.15 2.77
C GLY A 148 -2.44 -10.16 3.86
N LEU A 149 -2.13 -8.91 3.50
CA LEU A 149 -1.74 -7.82 4.41
C LEU A 149 -2.91 -6.96 4.90
N LEU A 150 -4.09 -7.12 4.31
CA LEU A 150 -5.32 -6.46 4.75
C LEU A 150 -5.85 -7.22 5.97
N GLU A 151 -5.92 -6.54 7.10
CA GLU A 151 -6.65 -7.06 8.26
C GLU A 151 -8.11 -7.26 7.86
N PRO A 152 -8.73 -8.40 8.22
CA PRO A 152 -10.14 -8.63 7.92
C PRO A 152 -10.96 -7.51 8.55
N GLU A 153 -11.87 -6.91 7.79
CA GLU A 153 -12.79 -5.91 8.34
C GLU A 153 -13.66 -6.58 9.40
N VAL A 154 -13.44 -6.23 10.67
CA VAL A 154 -14.27 -6.71 11.78
C VAL A 154 -15.62 -6.01 11.70
N LYS A 155 -16.54 -6.58 10.93
CA LYS A 155 -17.91 -6.09 10.86
C LYS A 155 -18.68 -6.63 12.06
N ARG A 156 -18.99 -5.75 13.02
CA ARG A 156 -19.92 -6.07 14.13
C ARG A 156 -21.32 -6.19 13.55
N ILE A 157 -21.87 -7.40 13.55
CA ILE A 157 -23.25 -7.67 13.14
C ILE A 157 -24.07 -7.82 14.43
N TYR A 158 -25.10 -7.00 14.59
CA TYR A 158 -26.06 -7.15 15.69
C TYR A 158 -26.89 -8.41 15.45
N LYS A 159 -26.73 -9.43 16.30
CA LYS A 159 -27.50 -10.69 16.20
C LYS A 159 -28.93 -10.57 16.75
N GLY A 160 -29.12 -9.68 17.72
CA GLY A 160 -30.41 -9.48 18.35
C GLY A 160 -30.46 -8.25 19.23
N LYS A 161 -31.68 -7.88 19.62
CA LYS A 161 -31.99 -6.74 20.47
C LYS A 161 -32.91 -7.20 21.58
N ALA A 162 -32.57 -6.87 22.82
CA ALA A 162 -33.40 -7.14 23.98
C ALA A 162 -33.66 -5.86 24.78
N GLU A 163 -34.83 -5.79 25.39
CA GLU A 163 -35.25 -4.71 26.27
C GLU A 163 -35.29 -5.19 27.72
N ILE A 164 -34.60 -4.48 28.61
CA ILE A 164 -34.63 -4.78 30.05
C ILE A 164 -35.92 -4.21 30.63
N ARG A 165 -36.76 -5.08 31.20
CA ARG A 165 -38.05 -4.69 31.79
C ARG A 165 -38.01 -4.67 33.31
N GLU A 166 -37.26 -5.59 33.90
CA GLU A 166 -37.14 -5.70 35.35
C GLU A 166 -35.69 -5.95 35.76
N ILE A 167 -35.35 -5.53 36.99
CA ILE A 167 -34.01 -5.68 37.55
C ILE A 167 -34.14 -6.27 38.95
N PHE A 168 -33.43 -7.38 39.18
CA PHE A 168 -33.38 -8.07 40.47
C PHE A 168 -31.99 -7.89 41.09
N LYS A 169 -31.93 -7.48 42.35
CA LYS A 169 -30.67 -7.36 43.11
C LYS A 169 -30.54 -8.54 44.05
N LEU A 170 -29.50 -9.35 43.86
CA LEU A 170 -29.19 -10.47 44.74
C LEU A 170 -27.89 -10.21 45.51
N PRO A 171 -27.84 -10.46 46.84
CA PRO A 171 -26.68 -10.14 47.68
C PRO A 171 -25.36 -10.82 47.26
N LYS A 172 -25.41 -11.98 46.60
CA LYS A 172 -24.21 -12.77 46.21
C LYS A 172 -23.94 -12.86 44.71
N ALA A 173 -24.93 -12.56 43.86
CA ALA A 173 -24.84 -12.75 42.41
C ALA A 173 -24.84 -11.43 41.62
N GLY A 174 -24.97 -10.29 42.31
CA GLY A 174 -25.01 -8.97 41.68
C GLY A 174 -26.41 -8.60 41.16
N ILE A 175 -26.45 -7.91 40.02
CA ILE A 175 -27.66 -7.41 39.40
C ILE A 175 -28.05 -8.36 38.26
N ILE A 176 -29.29 -8.87 38.29
CA ILE A 176 -29.86 -9.69 37.23
C ILE A 176 -30.91 -8.85 36.48
N ALA A 177 -30.78 -8.75 35.17
CA ALA A 177 -31.73 -8.05 34.31
C ALA A 177 -32.71 -9.05 33.68
N GLY A 178 -34.00 -8.90 33.98
CA GLY A 178 -35.08 -9.57 33.25
C GLY A 178 -35.31 -8.86 31.92
N SER A 179 -34.89 -9.48 30.83
CA SER A 179 -34.95 -8.90 29.48
C SER A 179 -35.87 -9.68 28.55
N TYR A 180 -36.55 -8.96 27.65
CA TYR A 180 -37.39 -9.52 26.60
C TYR A 180 -36.73 -9.30 25.23
N ILE A 181 -36.60 -10.35 24.42
CA ILE A 181 -36.02 -10.26 23.07
C ILE A 181 -37.04 -9.60 22.14
N LEU A 182 -36.66 -8.48 21.54
CA LEU A 182 -37.48 -7.76 20.57
C LEU A 182 -37.23 -8.27 19.15
N GLU A 183 -35.96 -8.50 18.81
CA GLU A 183 -35.54 -8.88 17.46
C GLU A 183 -34.34 -9.83 17.52
N GLY A 184 -34.27 -10.76 16.57
CA GLY A 184 -33.16 -11.68 16.40
C GLY A 184 -33.04 -12.71 17.52
N GLU A 185 -31.82 -13.16 17.75
CA GLU A 185 -31.49 -14.17 18.75
C GLU A 185 -30.33 -13.71 19.63
N VAL A 186 -30.30 -14.20 20.87
CA VAL A 186 -29.27 -13.87 21.86
C VAL A 186 -28.59 -15.16 22.30
N GLU A 187 -27.31 -15.30 21.95
CA GLU A 187 -26.49 -16.44 22.32
C GLU A 187 -25.49 -16.07 23.41
N ARG A 188 -25.21 -17.04 24.29
CA ARG A 188 -24.20 -16.87 25.33
C ARG A 188 -22.80 -16.78 24.70
N GLY A 189 -22.03 -15.77 25.10
CA GLY A 189 -20.66 -15.53 24.60
C GLY A 189 -20.57 -14.47 23.51
N ASN A 190 -21.68 -13.85 23.09
CA ASN A 190 -21.65 -12.66 22.25
C ASN A 190 -21.42 -11.40 23.09
N LEU A 191 -20.74 -10.42 22.50
CA LEU A 191 -20.60 -9.07 23.06
C LEU A 191 -21.96 -8.38 23.08
N ILE A 192 -22.28 -7.75 24.20
CA ILE A 192 -23.51 -7.00 24.44
C ILE A 192 -23.20 -5.53 24.66
N ASN A 193 -24.07 -4.68 24.12
CA ASN A 193 -24.05 -3.24 24.33
C ASN A 193 -25.32 -2.85 25.11
N VAL A 194 -25.16 -2.34 26.33
CA VAL A 194 -26.27 -1.83 27.14
C VAL A 194 -26.44 -0.36 26.84
N ILE A 195 -27.61 0.01 26.32
CA ILE A 195 -27.93 1.37 25.90
C ILE A 195 -29.12 1.88 26.73
N ARG A 196 -29.02 3.12 27.23
CA ARG A 196 -30.14 3.84 27.87
C ARG A 196 -30.15 5.27 27.36
N ASP A 197 -31.34 5.76 27.01
CA ASP A 197 -31.55 7.11 26.47
C ASP A 197 -30.62 7.45 25.30
N GLY A 198 -30.36 6.46 24.43
CA GLY A 198 -29.49 6.59 23.26
C GLY A 198 -27.99 6.61 23.56
N LYS A 199 -27.55 6.44 24.81
CA LYS A 199 -26.13 6.39 25.20
C LYS A 199 -25.70 4.97 25.60
N LEU A 200 -24.53 4.57 25.14
CA LEU A 200 -23.88 3.33 25.57
C LEU A 200 -23.42 3.48 27.02
N ILE A 201 -23.95 2.63 27.91
CA ILE A 201 -23.63 2.64 29.34
C ILE A 201 -22.64 1.53 29.70
N HIS A 202 -22.65 0.44 28.94
CA HIS A 202 -21.79 -0.72 29.18
C HIS A 202 -21.59 -1.54 27.89
N GLU A 203 -20.40 -2.10 27.73
CA GLU A 203 -20.00 -3.06 26.68
C GLU A 203 -19.29 -4.23 27.36
N GLY A 204 -19.65 -5.47 27.02
CA GLY A 204 -19.09 -6.67 27.65
C GLY A 204 -19.52 -7.99 27.03
#